data_AF-A0AA87ANC9-F1
#
_entry.id   AF-A0AA87ANC9-F1
#
_cell.length_a   1.000
_cell.length_b   1.000
_cell.length_c   1.000
_cell.angle_alpha   90.00
_cell.angle_beta   90.00
_cell.angle_gamma   90.00
#
_symmetry.space_group_name_H-M   'P 1'
#
loop_
_entity.id
_entity.type
_entity.pdbx_description
1 polymer ?
#
loop_
_entity_poly.entity_id
_entity_poly.type
_entity_poly.pdbx_seq_one_letter_code
_entity_poly.pdbx_strand_id
1 'polypeptide(L)'
;MAIDFSKYDREVDLEGLKEDTQKAIENGGEFEEVPPGTYEVAISELELTMSKSDKPMVKIWYTILSGDYENNKIFQYQLVDKGQKLAIIKPLLEKLSDGEIEVSFESFAQYANLIDEIKEFAEENSLEYSLEYGENKKGFKTYKILEVFEG
;
A
#
# COMPACT_ATOMS: atom_id res chain seq x y z
N MET A 1 35.32 20.21 -3.43
CA MET A 1 35.43 19.43 -2.17
C MET A 1 34.68 18.13 -2.43
N ALA A 2 35.34 16.97 -2.26
CA ALA A 2 34.67 15.69 -2.42
C ALA A 2 33.86 15.39 -1.15
N ILE A 3 32.65 14.88 -1.31
CA ILE A 3 31.83 14.43 -0.19
C ILE A 3 32.44 13.13 0.35
N ASP A 4 32.66 13.05 1.66
CA ASP A 4 33.10 11.83 2.34
C ASP A 4 31.89 10.95 2.67
N PHE A 5 31.79 9.80 2.01
CA PHE A 5 30.70 8.85 2.17
C PHE A 5 30.97 7.78 3.23
N SER A 6 32.15 7.73 3.86
CA SER A 6 32.51 6.72 4.86
C SER A 6 31.64 6.77 6.13
N LYS A 7 30.88 7.85 6.32
CA LYS A 7 29.85 7.93 7.36
C LYS A 7 28.66 7.02 7.01
N TYR A 8 28.21 7.03 5.77
CA TYR A 8 27.08 6.23 5.31
C TYR A 8 27.40 4.73 5.36
N ASP A 9 28.61 4.34 4.94
CA ASP A 9 29.09 2.94 4.98
C ASP A 9 29.01 2.30 6.39
N ARG A 10 29.02 3.13 7.45
CA ARG A 10 28.93 2.66 8.84
C ARG A 10 27.50 2.63 9.38
N GLU A 11 26.57 3.30 8.72
CA GLU A 11 25.17 3.44 9.13
C GLU A 11 24.23 2.49 8.36
N VAL A 12 24.67 1.93 7.23
CA VAL A 12 23.85 1.04 6.39
C VAL A 12 24.33 -0.42 6.41
N ASP A 13 23.39 -1.35 6.20
CA ASP A 13 23.73 -2.76 5.95
C ASP A 13 24.31 -2.93 4.54
N LEU A 14 25.63 -2.89 4.46
CA LEU A 14 26.37 -3.01 3.21
C LEU A 14 26.30 -4.41 2.58
N GLU A 15 26.03 -5.46 3.36
CA GLU A 15 25.90 -6.81 2.81
C GLU A 15 24.51 -6.99 2.19
N GLY A 16 23.44 -6.61 2.90
CA GLY A 16 22.09 -6.57 2.36
C GLY A 16 21.99 -5.72 1.09
N LEU A 17 22.55 -4.51 1.09
CA LEU A 17 22.58 -3.64 -0.10
C LEU A 17 23.27 -4.28 -1.31
N LYS A 18 24.33 -5.07 -1.10
CA LYS A 18 25.02 -5.78 -2.18
C LYS A 18 24.16 -6.90 -2.73
N GLU A 19 23.53 -7.68 -1.85
CA GLU A 19 22.63 -8.76 -2.25
C GLU A 19 21.42 -8.21 -3.01
N ASP A 20 20.80 -7.14 -2.53
CA ASP A 20 19.66 -6.47 -3.18
C ASP A 20 20.06 -5.88 -4.54
N THR A 21 21.25 -5.26 -4.62
CA THR A 21 21.78 -4.75 -5.89
C THR A 21 21.99 -5.89 -6.89
N GLN A 22 22.51 -7.03 -6.43
CA GLN A 22 22.77 -8.17 -7.30
C GLN A 22 21.47 -8.84 -7.77
N LYS A 23 20.50 -9.04 -6.87
CA LYS A 23 19.15 -9.52 -7.23
C LYS A 23 18.47 -8.58 -8.22
N ALA A 24 18.56 -7.27 -8.00
CA ALA A 24 18.00 -6.27 -8.91
C ALA A 24 18.67 -6.33 -10.30
N ILE A 25 20.00 -6.52 -10.37
CA ILE A 25 20.71 -6.69 -11.65
C ILE A 25 20.27 -7.99 -12.35
N GLU A 26 20.16 -9.09 -11.62
CA GLU A 26 19.78 -10.41 -12.14
C GLU A 26 18.33 -10.43 -12.66
N ASN A 27 17.43 -9.70 -11.99
CA ASN A 27 16.03 -9.51 -12.41
C ASN A 27 15.86 -8.40 -13.45
N GLY A 28 16.94 -7.87 -14.04
CA GLY A 28 16.87 -6.85 -15.09
C GLY A 28 16.35 -5.47 -14.61
N GLY A 29 16.44 -5.22 -13.30
CA GLY A 29 15.85 -4.05 -12.64
C GLY A 29 14.34 -4.19 -12.40
N GLU A 30 13.74 -5.35 -12.68
CA GLU A 30 12.35 -5.63 -12.33
C GLU A 30 12.27 -6.05 -10.86
N PHE A 31 11.41 -5.36 -10.10
CA PHE A 31 11.07 -5.79 -8.74
C PHE A 31 10.34 -7.15 -8.83
N GLU A 32 10.71 -8.10 -7.97
CA GLU A 32 9.97 -9.36 -7.87
C GLU A 32 8.49 -9.07 -7.62
N GLU A 33 7.61 -9.56 -8.50
CA GLU A 33 6.18 -9.41 -8.30
C GLU A 33 5.78 -10.22 -7.07
N VAL A 34 5.31 -9.55 -6.02
CA VAL A 34 4.79 -10.20 -4.82
C VAL A 34 3.69 -11.19 -5.25
N PRO A 35 3.78 -12.49 -4.93
CA PRO A 35 2.78 -13.45 -5.35
C PRO A 35 1.47 -13.30 -4.58
N PRO A 36 0.37 -13.92 -5.04
CA PRO A 36 -0.83 -14.08 -4.23
C PRO A 36 -0.53 -14.77 -2.89
N GLY A 37 -1.04 -14.22 -1.80
CA GLY A 37 -0.78 -14.71 -0.45
C GLY A 37 -1.44 -13.83 0.62
N THR A 38 -1.17 -14.19 1.87
CA THR A 38 -1.55 -13.37 3.03
C THR A 38 -0.29 -12.73 3.59
N TYR A 39 -0.31 -11.41 3.74
CA TYR A 39 0.82 -10.61 4.18
C TYR A 39 0.43 -9.75 5.36
N GLU A 40 1.35 -9.61 6.31
CA GLU A 40 1.30 -8.57 7.33
C GLU A 40 1.83 -7.27 6.72
N VAL A 41 1.03 -6.22 6.72
CA VAL A 41 1.34 -4.98 6.01
C VAL A 41 0.99 -3.73 6.81
N ALA A 42 1.72 -2.65 6.60
CA ALA A 42 1.32 -1.29 6.96
C ALA A 42 0.99 -0.48 5.71
N ILE A 43 0.11 0.52 5.83
CA ILE A 43 -0.11 1.48 4.75
C ILE A 43 1.05 2.47 4.73
N SER A 44 1.64 2.66 3.54
CA SER A 44 2.66 3.68 3.30
C SER A 44 2.16 4.83 2.43
N GLU A 45 1.04 4.64 1.73
CA GLU A 45 0.37 5.70 0.99
C GLU A 45 -1.12 5.38 0.82
N LEU A 46 -1.96 6.38 1.04
CA LEU A 46 -3.40 6.33 0.81
C LEU A 46 -3.84 7.72 0.32
N GLU A 47 -4.32 7.81 -0.93
CA GLU A 47 -4.73 9.09 -1.52
C GLU A 47 -5.86 8.93 -2.54
N LEU A 48 -6.68 9.97 -2.69
CA LEU A 48 -7.57 10.14 -3.84
C LEU A 48 -6.82 10.87 -4.96
N THR A 49 -6.62 10.20 -6.09
CA THR A 49 -5.85 10.71 -7.22
C THR A 49 -6.57 10.50 -8.56
N MET A 50 -5.92 10.88 -9.65
CA MET A 50 -6.41 10.70 -11.01
C MET A 50 -5.66 9.57 -11.72
N SER A 51 -6.42 8.66 -12.34
CA SER A 51 -5.86 7.65 -13.23
C SER A 51 -5.33 8.28 -14.52
N LYS A 52 -4.54 7.50 -15.29
CA LYS A 52 -4.02 7.90 -16.62
C LYS A 52 -5.09 8.24 -17.66
N SER A 53 -6.36 7.90 -17.40
CA SER A 53 -7.50 8.21 -18.28
C SER A 53 -8.45 9.24 -17.66
N ASP A 54 -7.93 10.12 -16.79
CA ASP A 54 -8.65 11.23 -16.15
C ASP A 54 -9.91 10.80 -15.39
N LYS A 55 -9.81 9.67 -14.67
CA LYS A 55 -10.85 9.18 -13.78
C LYS A 55 -10.37 9.14 -12.33
N PRO A 56 -11.19 9.56 -11.35
CA PRO A 56 -10.82 9.53 -9.94
C PRO A 56 -10.61 8.09 -9.46
N MET A 57 -9.62 7.92 -8.59
CA MET A 57 -9.11 6.63 -8.16
C MET A 57 -8.53 6.73 -6.75
N VAL A 58 -8.81 5.75 -5.90
CA VAL A 58 -8.08 5.59 -4.64
C VAL A 58 -6.81 4.78 -4.91
N LYS A 59 -5.67 5.32 -4.51
CA LYS A 59 -4.37 4.66 -4.53
C LYS A 59 -4.03 4.24 -3.13
N ILE A 60 -3.63 2.97 -2.97
CA ILE A 60 -3.20 2.41 -1.68
C ILE A 60 -1.90 1.65 -1.90
N TRP A 61 -0.89 1.95 -1.11
CA TRP A 61 0.39 1.26 -1.10
C TRP A 61 0.58 0.57 0.25
N TYR A 62 0.73 -0.74 0.22
CA TYR A 62 1.01 -1.56 1.38
C TYR A 62 2.50 -1.89 1.40
N THR A 63 3.17 -1.69 2.52
CA THR A 63 4.53 -2.20 2.76
C THR A 63 4.42 -3.48 3.57
N ILE A 64 5.02 -4.57 3.08
CA ILE A 64 5.07 -5.86 3.79
C ILE A 64 6.04 -5.76 4.97
N LEU A 65 5.60 -6.21 6.14
CA LEU A 65 6.31 -6.04 7.41
C LEU A 65 7.15 -7.25 7.81
N SER A 66 6.90 -8.42 7.22
CA SER A 66 7.59 -9.65 7.61
C SER A 66 7.62 -10.71 6.48
N GLY A 67 8.57 -11.65 6.59
CA GLY A 67 8.71 -12.80 5.69
C GLY A 67 9.60 -12.56 4.47
N ASP A 68 9.55 -13.48 3.50
CA ASP A 68 10.45 -13.48 2.32
C ASP A 68 10.32 -12.23 1.44
N TYR A 69 9.23 -11.47 1.59
CA TYR A 69 8.93 -10.25 0.84
C TYR A 69 8.89 -9.01 1.74
N GLU A 70 9.52 -9.03 2.92
CA GLU A 70 9.64 -7.85 3.80
C GLU A 70 10.17 -6.64 3.02
N ASN A 71 9.61 -5.45 3.32
CA ASN A 71 9.89 -4.17 2.65
C ASN A 71 9.40 -4.05 1.19
N ASN A 72 8.95 -5.14 0.56
CA ASN A 72 8.30 -5.05 -0.75
C ASN A 72 6.94 -4.35 -0.63
N LYS A 73 6.51 -3.75 -1.75
CA LYS A 73 5.23 -3.03 -1.85
C LYS A 73 4.19 -3.80 -2.65
N ILE A 74 2.97 -3.81 -2.14
CA ILE A 74 1.77 -4.20 -2.89
C ILE A 74 1.02 -2.92 -3.26
N PHE A 75 0.71 -2.78 -4.55
CA PHE A 75 0.04 -1.59 -5.08
C PHE A 75 -1.42 -1.88 -5.42
N GLN A 76 -2.34 -1.02 -4.95
CA GLN A 76 -3.75 -1.06 -5.30
C GLN A 76 -4.20 0.26 -5.91
N TYR A 77 -4.94 0.16 -7.02
CA TYR A 77 -5.45 1.27 -7.81
C TYR A 77 -6.92 1.04 -8.12
N GLN A 78 -7.82 1.63 -7.32
CA GLN A 78 -9.25 1.38 -7.43
C GLN A 78 -9.98 2.62 -7.94
N LEU A 79 -10.45 2.56 -9.19
CA LEU A 79 -11.28 3.63 -9.75
C LEU A 79 -12.53 3.84 -8.89
N VAL A 80 -12.96 5.09 -8.73
CA VAL A 80 -14.18 5.48 -7.99
C VAL A 80 -15.08 6.42 -8.81
N ASP A 81 -14.99 6.36 -10.13
CA ASP A 81 -15.76 7.16 -11.10
C ASP A 81 -17.25 6.77 -11.21
N LYS A 82 -17.70 5.75 -10.45
CA LYS A 82 -19.09 5.23 -10.48
C LYS A 82 -19.51 4.77 -9.10
N GLY A 83 -20.81 4.91 -8.79
CA GLY A 83 -21.39 4.48 -7.51
C GLY A 83 -21.11 3.02 -7.15
N GLN A 84 -21.16 2.10 -8.12
CA GLN A 84 -20.80 0.69 -7.88
C GLN A 84 -19.35 0.54 -7.38
N LYS A 85 -18.42 1.35 -7.89
CA LYS A 85 -17.01 1.26 -7.50
C LYS A 85 -16.73 1.89 -6.14
N LEU A 86 -17.44 2.99 -5.82
CA LEU A 86 -17.46 3.56 -4.47
C LEU A 86 -17.97 2.51 -3.45
N ALA A 87 -19.05 1.81 -3.78
CA ALA A 87 -19.60 0.75 -2.92
C ALA A 87 -18.64 -0.45 -2.76
N ILE A 88 -17.87 -0.79 -3.81
CA ILE A 88 -16.87 -1.88 -3.75
C ILE A 88 -15.72 -1.55 -2.79
N ILE A 89 -15.22 -0.31 -2.81
CA ILE A 89 -14.04 0.05 -2.01
C ILE A 89 -14.40 0.44 -0.57
N LYS A 90 -15.62 0.91 -0.31
CA LYS A 90 -16.08 1.35 1.02
C LYS A 90 -15.71 0.39 2.16
N PRO A 91 -16.01 -0.93 2.09
CA PRO A 91 -15.68 -1.84 3.19
C PRO A 91 -14.18 -1.98 3.45
N LEU A 92 -13.35 -1.82 2.41
CA LEU A 92 -11.89 -1.83 2.59
C LEU A 92 -11.43 -0.57 3.31
N LEU A 93 -11.91 0.61 2.89
CA LEU A 93 -11.57 1.90 3.53
C LEU A 93 -11.99 1.95 5.00
N GLU A 94 -13.19 1.43 5.34
CA GLU A 94 -13.62 1.35 6.74
C GLU A 94 -12.69 0.46 7.57
N LYS A 95 -12.20 -0.66 7.02
CA LYS A 95 -11.22 -1.51 7.71
C LYS A 95 -9.86 -0.84 7.90
N LEU A 96 -9.51 0.16 7.09
CA LEU A 96 -8.24 0.88 7.28
C LEU A 96 -8.23 1.71 8.55
N SER A 97 -9.40 2.11 9.05
CA SER A 97 -9.54 2.78 10.33
C SER A 97 -10.10 1.87 11.42
N ASP A 98 -9.97 0.54 11.28
CA ASP A 98 -10.62 -0.46 12.14
C ASP A 98 -12.14 -0.24 12.37
N GLY A 99 -12.82 0.38 11.40
CA GLY A 99 -14.24 0.73 11.49
C GLY A 99 -14.56 2.01 12.26
N GLU A 100 -13.57 2.74 12.78
CA GLU A 100 -13.79 3.98 13.55
C GLU A 100 -14.25 5.17 12.69
N ILE A 101 -13.87 5.20 11.40
CA ILE A 101 -14.29 6.24 10.45
C ILE A 101 -15.35 5.69 9.49
N GLU A 102 -16.55 6.27 9.54
CA GLU A 102 -17.63 5.94 8.61
C GLU A 102 -17.34 6.47 7.21
N VAL A 103 -17.29 5.58 6.21
CA VAL A 103 -17.00 5.98 4.83
C VAL A 103 -18.26 6.37 4.08
N SER A 104 -18.47 7.66 3.82
CA SER A 104 -19.59 8.17 3.01
C SER A 104 -19.10 9.05 1.86
N PHE A 105 -19.92 9.16 0.80
CA PHE A 105 -19.61 9.97 -0.38
C PHE A 105 -20.65 11.06 -0.58
N GLU A 106 -20.21 12.31 -0.51
CA GLU A 106 -21.02 13.49 -0.84
C GLU A 106 -20.46 14.25 -2.05
N SER A 107 -19.14 14.41 -2.10
CA SER A 107 -18.41 15.02 -3.22
C SER A 107 -16.97 14.52 -3.24
N PHE A 108 -16.26 14.66 -4.37
CA PHE A 108 -14.84 14.25 -4.43
C PHE A 108 -13.92 15.07 -3.52
N ALA A 109 -14.24 16.34 -3.25
CA ALA A 109 -13.45 17.15 -2.32
C ALA A 109 -13.61 16.65 -0.87
N GLN A 110 -14.85 16.36 -0.46
CA GLN A 110 -15.11 15.73 0.84
C GLN A 110 -14.48 14.33 0.92
N TYR A 111 -14.59 13.54 -0.15
CA TYR A 111 -14.04 12.19 -0.19
C TYR A 111 -12.51 12.17 -0.13
N ALA A 112 -11.83 13.18 -0.69
CA ALA A 112 -10.38 13.34 -0.52
C ALA A 112 -10.02 13.56 0.95
N ASN A 113 -10.68 14.52 1.62
CA ASN A 113 -10.44 14.79 3.04
C ASN A 113 -10.73 13.56 3.92
N LEU A 114 -11.79 12.80 3.62
CA LEU A 114 -12.10 11.57 4.32
C LEU A 114 -11.01 10.50 4.16
N ILE A 115 -10.42 10.38 2.97
CA ILE A 115 -9.33 9.45 2.71
C ILE A 115 -8.07 9.87 3.48
N ASP A 116 -7.80 11.18 3.56
CA ASP A 116 -6.70 11.72 4.37
C ASP A 116 -6.93 11.46 5.88
N GLU A 117 -8.17 11.63 6.37
CA GLU A 117 -8.55 11.32 7.77
C GLU A 117 -8.31 9.83 8.11
N ILE A 118 -8.68 8.92 7.20
CA ILE A 118 -8.42 7.48 7.36
C ILE A 118 -6.91 7.20 7.40
N LYS A 119 -6.14 7.86 6.55
CA LYS A 119 -4.68 7.72 6.52
C LYS A 119 -4.06 8.21 7.83
N GLU A 120 -4.42 9.40 8.28
CA GLU A 120 -3.93 9.99 9.53
C GLU A 120 -4.27 9.08 10.72
N PHE A 121 -5.50 8.55 10.79
CA PHE A 121 -5.90 7.61 11.83
C PHE A 121 -5.04 6.35 11.84
N ALA A 122 -4.80 5.75 10.67
CA ALA A 122 -3.97 4.55 10.55
C ALA A 122 -2.52 4.82 10.99
N GLU A 123 -1.96 5.99 10.63
CA GLU A 123 -0.61 6.40 11.02
C GLU A 123 -0.50 6.69 12.52
N GLU A 124 -1.45 7.44 13.09
CA GLU A 124 -1.46 7.81 14.52
C GLU A 124 -1.60 6.60 15.45
N ASN A 125 -2.36 5.59 15.02
CA ASN A 125 -2.57 4.36 15.79
C ASN A 125 -1.61 3.23 15.36
N SER A 126 -0.65 3.51 14.48
CA SER A 126 0.33 2.53 13.98
C SER A 126 -0.34 1.23 13.53
N LEU A 127 -1.41 1.34 12.75
CA LEU A 127 -2.20 0.17 12.35
C LEU A 127 -1.43 -0.70 11.36
N GLU A 128 -1.49 -2.00 11.62
CA GLU A 128 -1.01 -3.06 10.75
C GLU A 128 -2.17 -3.97 10.34
N TYR A 129 -2.04 -4.65 9.21
CA TYR A 129 -3.13 -5.39 8.60
C TYR A 129 -2.69 -6.76 8.12
N SER A 130 -3.54 -7.77 8.34
CA SER A 130 -3.45 -9.03 7.61
C SER A 130 -4.15 -8.86 6.25
N LEU A 131 -3.38 -8.66 5.19
CA LEU A 131 -3.87 -8.46 3.83
C LEU A 131 -3.84 -9.77 3.04
N GLU A 132 -5.01 -10.28 2.67
CA GLU A 132 -5.17 -11.27 1.60
C GLU A 132 -5.05 -10.56 0.24
N TYR A 133 -3.92 -10.76 -0.43
CA TYR A 133 -3.65 -10.29 -1.79
C TYR A 133 -3.75 -11.46 -2.76
N GLY A 134 -4.48 -11.29 -3.86
CA GLY A 134 -4.65 -12.37 -4.81
C GLY A 134 -5.14 -11.93 -6.17
N GLU A 135 -5.71 -12.88 -6.91
CA GLU A 135 -6.21 -12.65 -8.26
C GLU A 135 -7.49 -13.46 -8.49
N ASN A 136 -8.51 -12.83 -9.06
CA ASN A 136 -9.75 -13.52 -9.39
C ASN A 136 -9.64 -14.29 -10.72
N LYS A 137 -10.65 -15.11 -11.02
CA LYS A 137 -10.72 -15.93 -12.25
C LYS A 137 -10.60 -15.15 -13.58
N LYS A 138 -10.68 -13.82 -13.55
CA LYS A 138 -10.57 -12.93 -14.71
C LYS A 138 -9.22 -12.21 -14.79
N GLY A 139 -8.27 -12.54 -13.91
CA GLY A 139 -6.95 -11.93 -13.87
C GLY A 139 -6.90 -10.57 -13.18
N PHE A 140 -7.96 -10.15 -12.48
CA PHE A 140 -7.92 -8.91 -11.71
C PHE A 140 -7.42 -9.17 -10.30
N LYS A 141 -6.47 -8.34 -9.86
CA LYS A 141 -5.96 -8.37 -8.49
C LYS A 141 -7.08 -8.11 -7.47
N THR A 142 -7.01 -8.77 -6.33
CA THR A 142 -7.98 -8.67 -5.22
C THR A 142 -7.26 -8.39 -3.92
N TYR A 143 -7.91 -7.61 -3.05
CA TYR A 143 -7.36 -7.11 -1.80
C TYR A 143 -8.43 -7.24 -0.73
N LYS A 144 -8.12 -7.89 0.39
CA LYS A 144 -9.04 -8.03 1.50
C LYS A 144 -8.28 -8.03 2.81
N ILE A 145 -8.63 -7.10 3.68
CA ILE A 145 -8.12 -7.11 5.06
C ILE A 145 -8.89 -8.20 5.82
N LEU A 146 -8.15 -9.15 6.37
CA LEU A 146 -8.67 -10.22 7.22
C LEU A 146 -8.79 -9.73 8.66
N GLU A 147 -7.72 -9.13 9.17
CA GLU A 147 -7.54 -8.68 10.55
C GLU A 147 -6.81 -7.33 10.58
N VAL A 148 -7.06 -6.54 11.63
CA VAL A 148 -6.40 -5.26 11.93
C VAL A 148 -5.68 -5.42 13.26
N PHE A 149 -4.47 -4.91 13.35
CA PHE A 149 -3.61 -4.96 14.53
C PHE A 149 -3.12 -3.55 14.87
N GLU A 150 -2.80 -3.32 16.15
CA GLU A 150 -2.04 -2.15 16.60
C GLU A 150 -0.56 -2.55 16.72
N GLY A 151 0.34 -1.79 16.09
CA GLY A 151 1.80 -2.00 16.13
C GLY A 151 2.48 -1.48 17.40
#